data_AF-A0A2G5V455-F1
#
_entry.id   AF-A0A2G5V455-F1
#
_cell.length_a   1.000
_cell.length_b   1.000
_cell.length_c   1.000
_cell.angle_alpha   90.00
_cell.angle_beta   90.00
_cell.angle_gamma   90.00
#
_symmetry.space_group_name_H-M   'P 1'
#
loop_
_entity.id
_entity.type
_entity.pdbx_description
1 polymer ?
#
loop_
_entity_poly.entity_id
_entity_poly.type
_entity_poly.pdbx_seq_one_letter_code
_entity_poly.pdbx_strand_id
1 'polypeptide(L)'
;MSLLSILTLSSISVVIALDIDLGQDLGGLVKQTVAGNEGVLHNCSNDQDQVLQQCYINMFISYGLNVTTLPPAKDDPFRKIRYDATGMCSSYSALRHCHTDVIDDCLNYNTFNAIFELEENAAYYISQTAFMQFYCDYGSDFVTYYECMQAVSLNELTDTIYTECSVLEIGSCDSVSKTTQCERAVVRKSCGKGGVKSYCQYQKILTHMTGWNYCEYMPCINLSANLNVISLLLFTILLNFLV
;
A
#
# COMPACT_ATOMS: atom_id res chain seq x y z
N MET A 1 -32.04 -2.14 -10.61
CA MET A 1 -32.20 -3.52 -11.11
C MET A 1 -30.85 -4.20 -11.03
N SER A 2 -30.79 -5.29 -10.27
CA SER A 2 -29.61 -6.14 -10.01
C SER A 2 -29.06 -6.73 -11.32
N LEU A 3 -27.75 -6.65 -11.53
CA LEU A 3 -27.03 -7.54 -12.44
C LEU A 3 -25.89 -8.23 -11.69
N LEU A 4 -26.23 -9.36 -11.06
CA LEU A 4 -25.27 -10.44 -10.83
C LEU A 4 -24.96 -11.08 -12.19
N SER A 5 -23.69 -11.24 -12.53
CA SER A 5 -23.25 -12.20 -13.55
C SER A 5 -22.18 -13.10 -12.95
N ILE A 6 -22.55 -14.37 -12.75
CA ILE A 6 -21.65 -15.47 -12.41
C ILE A 6 -21.04 -15.96 -13.72
N LEU A 7 -19.72 -16.06 -13.81
CA LEU A 7 -19.06 -16.85 -14.84
C LEU A 7 -17.97 -17.74 -14.24
N THR A 8 -18.06 -19.00 -14.65
CA THR A 8 -17.40 -20.20 -14.15
C THR A 8 -15.96 -20.37 -14.63
N LEU A 9 -15.18 -21.09 -13.83
CA LEU A 9 -13.76 -21.42 -14.01
C LEU A 9 -13.39 -21.96 -15.40
N SER A 10 -12.48 -21.28 -16.08
CA SER A 10 -11.24 -21.84 -16.66
C SER A 10 -10.40 -20.67 -17.16
N SER A 11 -9.11 -20.61 -16.81
CA SER A 11 -8.18 -19.49 -17.06
C SER A 11 -8.60 -18.17 -16.37
N ILE A 12 -8.02 -17.90 -15.20
CA ILE A 12 -8.30 -16.73 -14.34
C ILE A 12 -7.78 -15.44 -15.03
N SER A 13 -8.51 -14.96 -16.03
CA SER A 13 -8.56 -13.55 -16.41
C SER A 13 -9.73 -12.94 -15.66
N VAL A 14 -9.53 -12.65 -14.38
CA VAL A 14 -10.51 -11.92 -13.56
C VAL A 14 -10.39 -10.45 -13.99
N VAL A 15 -11.11 -10.11 -15.05
CA VAL A 15 -11.42 -8.73 -15.41
C VAL A 15 -12.40 -8.24 -14.34
N ILE A 16 -11.87 -7.69 -13.26
CA ILE A 16 -12.67 -6.95 -12.28
C ILE A 16 -13.14 -5.69 -13.00
N ALA A 17 -14.41 -5.66 -13.39
CA ALA A 17 -15.09 -4.42 -13.71
C ALA A 17 -15.19 -3.59 -12.42
N LEU A 18 -14.14 -2.80 -12.16
CA LEU A 18 -14.06 -1.82 -11.08
C LEU A 18 -14.94 -0.61 -11.47
N ASP A 19 -16.27 -0.81 -11.46
CA ASP A 19 -17.27 0.26 -11.57
C ASP A 19 -17.73 0.70 -10.17
N ILE A 20 -16.75 0.80 -9.26
CA ILE A 20 -16.90 1.33 -7.91
C ILE A 20 -16.10 2.62 -7.90
N ASP A 21 -16.68 3.66 -7.34
CA ASP A 21 -16.10 4.99 -7.16
C ASP A 21 -14.74 4.87 -6.43
N LEU A 22 -13.67 4.65 -7.20
CA LEU A 22 -12.27 4.50 -6.78
C LEU A 22 -11.73 5.75 -6.05
N GLY A 23 -12.56 6.78 -5.90
CA GLY A 23 -12.28 8.02 -5.17
C GLY A 23 -12.58 7.96 -3.68
N GLN A 24 -13.27 6.94 -3.15
CA GLN A 24 -13.44 6.75 -1.72
C GLN A 24 -12.63 5.53 -1.23
N ASP A 25 -11.68 5.77 -0.33
CA ASP A 25 -11.06 4.75 0.55
C ASP A 25 -10.25 3.62 -0.10
N LEU A 26 -9.12 3.96 -0.71
CA LEU A 26 -7.95 3.05 -0.75
C LEU A 26 -6.92 3.37 0.37
N GLY A 27 -7.25 4.31 1.27
CA GLY A 27 -6.43 4.73 2.41
C GLY A 27 -6.28 3.70 3.53
N GLY A 28 -6.93 2.54 3.43
CA GLY A 28 -7.21 1.74 4.61
C GLY A 28 -8.31 2.41 5.43
N LEU A 29 -8.67 1.80 6.54
CA LEU A 29 -9.71 2.23 7.46
C LEU A 29 -9.53 3.66 8.00
N VAL A 30 -8.33 4.22 7.85
CA VAL A 30 -8.03 5.62 8.15
C VAL A 30 -8.05 6.44 6.86
N LYS A 31 -8.97 7.41 6.82
CA LYS A 31 -9.17 8.43 5.76
C LYS A 31 -7.98 9.37 5.54
N GLN A 32 -6.83 9.06 6.12
CA GLN A 32 -5.61 9.85 6.03
C GLN A 32 -4.47 8.87 5.77
N THR A 33 -3.89 8.92 4.56
CA THR A 33 -2.54 8.38 4.38
C THR A 33 -1.69 9.03 5.46
N VAL A 34 -1.14 8.22 6.36
CA VAL A 34 -0.30 8.70 7.46
C VAL A 34 0.80 9.56 6.84
N ALA A 35 0.92 10.82 7.27
CA ALA A 35 2.06 11.65 6.88
C ALA A 35 3.35 10.85 7.11
N GLY A 36 4.37 11.07 6.29
CA GLY A 36 5.63 10.35 6.43
C GLY A 36 6.24 10.57 7.82
N ASN A 37 7.03 9.59 8.26
CA ASN A 37 7.84 9.77 9.46
C ASN A 37 8.89 10.85 9.19
N GLU A 38 8.70 12.05 9.74
CA GLU A 38 9.64 13.18 9.61
C GLU A 38 11.04 12.84 10.17
N GLY A 39 11.14 11.84 11.07
CA GLY A 39 12.41 11.32 11.57
C GLY A 39 13.20 10.51 10.53
N VAL A 40 12.58 10.13 9.41
CA VAL A 40 13.26 9.54 8.25
C VAL A 40 13.62 10.67 7.30
N LEU A 41 14.90 10.99 7.15
CA LEU A 41 15.29 12.10 6.29
C LEU A 41 15.00 11.80 4.82
N HIS A 42 14.67 12.86 4.05
CA HIS A 42 14.78 12.83 2.59
C HIS A 42 16.23 12.43 2.25
N ASN A 43 16.39 11.23 1.71
CA ASN A 43 17.70 10.64 1.47
C ASN A 43 18.12 10.72 -0.02
N CYS A 44 17.47 11.60 -0.78
CA CYS A 44 17.65 11.68 -2.22
C CYS A 44 18.26 13.02 -2.61
N SER A 45 19.18 12.97 -3.57
CA SER A 45 19.74 14.18 -4.16
C SER A 45 18.74 14.84 -5.11
N ASN A 46 18.93 16.13 -5.39
CA ASN A 46 18.10 16.85 -6.36
C ASN A 46 18.07 16.16 -7.74
N ASP A 47 19.17 15.54 -8.17
CA ASP A 47 19.24 14.80 -9.44
C ASP A 47 18.37 13.54 -9.39
N GLN A 48 18.35 12.84 -8.25
CA GLN A 48 17.49 11.67 -8.05
C GLN A 48 16.00 12.06 -8.01
N ASP A 49 15.67 13.19 -7.39
CA ASP A 49 14.31 13.73 -7.40
C ASP A 49 13.84 14.05 -8.83
N GLN A 50 14.70 14.64 -9.66
CA GLN A 50 14.39 14.91 -11.07
C GLN A 50 14.18 13.62 -11.87
N VAL A 51 15.02 12.61 -11.65
CA VAL A 51 14.85 11.29 -12.27
C VAL A 51 13.52 10.67 -11.85
N LEU A 52 13.20 10.68 -10.55
CA LEU A 52 11.93 10.15 -10.03
C LEU A 52 10.73 10.85 -10.69
N GLN A 53 10.74 12.19 -10.73
CA GLN A 53 9.69 12.97 -11.41
C GLN A 53 9.54 12.57 -12.87
N GLN A 54 10.66 12.47 -13.59
CA GLN A 54 10.65 12.10 -15.00
C GLN A 54 10.09 10.70 -15.23
N CYS A 55 10.35 9.76 -14.32
CA CYS A 55 9.79 8.41 -14.38
C CYS A 55 8.26 8.40 -14.29
N TYR A 56 7.69 9.17 -13.36
CA TYR A 56 6.24 9.32 -13.28
C TYR A 56 5.65 10.07 -14.48
N ILE A 57 6.31 11.13 -14.95
CA ILE A 57 5.88 11.86 -16.16
C ILE A 57 5.82 10.92 -17.36
N ASN A 58 6.85 10.11 -17.58
CA ASN A 58 6.89 9.14 -18.67
C ASN A 58 5.75 8.10 -18.56
N MET A 59 5.49 7.62 -17.35
CA MET A 59 4.37 6.71 -17.08
C MET A 59 3.01 7.37 -17.38
N PHE A 60 2.80 8.62 -16.99
CA PHE A 60 1.55 9.32 -17.30
C PHE A 60 1.39 9.61 -18.80
N ILE A 61 2.48 9.98 -19.49
CA ILE A 61 2.50 10.16 -20.94
C ILE A 61 2.14 8.87 -21.67
N SER A 62 2.63 7.70 -21.22
CA SER A 62 2.24 6.42 -21.84
C SER A 62 0.75 6.09 -21.69
N TYR A 63 0.05 6.71 -20.73
CA TYR A 63 -1.40 6.65 -20.56
C TYR A 63 -2.16 7.82 -21.23
N GLY A 64 -1.46 8.58 -22.08
CA GLY A 64 -2.03 9.66 -22.88
C GLY A 64 -2.34 10.91 -22.07
N LEU A 65 -1.66 11.16 -20.95
CA LEU A 65 -1.66 12.46 -20.30
C LEU A 65 -0.61 13.35 -20.99
N ASN A 66 -0.98 14.60 -21.30
CA ASN A 66 -0.03 15.58 -21.81
C ASN A 66 0.46 16.45 -20.66
N VAL A 67 1.50 15.97 -19.96
CA VAL A 67 2.07 16.63 -18.77
C VAL A 67 3.58 16.80 -18.92
N THR A 68 4.09 17.92 -18.43
CA THR A 68 5.54 18.22 -18.37
C THR A 68 6.07 18.31 -16.94
N THR A 69 5.18 18.26 -15.96
CA THR A 69 5.45 18.22 -14.52
C THR A 69 4.50 17.21 -13.87
N LEU A 70 4.76 16.83 -12.62
CA LEU A 70 3.84 15.97 -11.89
C LEU A 70 2.49 16.67 -11.68
N PRO A 71 1.37 16.08 -12.17
CA PRO A 71 0.04 16.63 -11.92
C PRO A 71 -0.34 16.51 -10.44
N PRO A 72 -1.11 17.47 -9.88
CA PRO A 72 -1.56 17.44 -8.50
C PRO A 72 -2.60 16.34 -8.26
N ALA A 73 -2.77 15.94 -6.99
CA ALA A 73 -3.67 14.87 -6.57
C ALA A 73 -5.12 15.07 -7.03
N LYS A 74 -5.61 16.31 -6.99
CA LYS A 74 -6.97 16.69 -7.40
C LYS A 74 -7.32 16.32 -8.86
N ASP A 75 -6.32 16.16 -9.72
CA ASP A 75 -6.53 15.81 -11.14
C ASP A 75 -6.59 14.29 -11.35
N ASP A 76 -6.37 13.51 -10.29
CA ASP A 76 -6.36 12.04 -10.24
C ASP A 76 -5.60 11.38 -11.41
N PRO A 77 -4.29 11.67 -11.57
CA PRO A 77 -3.51 11.22 -12.72
C PRO A 77 -3.38 9.70 -12.85
N PHE A 78 -3.51 8.95 -11.74
CA PHE A 78 -3.45 7.49 -11.75
C PHE A 78 -4.76 6.83 -12.20
N ARG A 79 -5.85 7.59 -12.38
CA ARG A 79 -7.18 7.05 -12.73
C ARG A 79 -7.15 6.08 -13.91
N LYS A 80 -6.53 6.49 -15.02
CA LYS A 80 -6.44 5.65 -16.23
C LYS A 80 -5.61 4.39 -15.99
N ILE A 81 -4.58 4.47 -15.16
CA ILE A 81 -3.71 3.33 -14.82
C ILE A 81 -4.49 2.32 -13.97
N ARG A 82 -5.25 2.79 -12.96
CA ARG A 82 -6.07 1.91 -12.11
C ARG A 82 -7.16 1.16 -12.87
N TYR A 83 -7.73 1.75 -13.92
CA TYR A 83 -8.72 1.08 -14.76
C TYR A 83 -8.13 0.10 -15.77
N ASP A 84 -6.82 0.13 -15.99
CA ASP A 84 -6.12 -0.77 -16.89
C ASP A 84 -5.46 -1.90 -16.08
N ALA A 85 -6.27 -2.86 -15.63
CA ALA A 85 -5.78 -4.00 -14.84
C ALA A 85 -4.62 -4.76 -15.52
N THR A 86 -4.60 -4.81 -16.85
CA THR A 86 -3.55 -5.50 -17.62
C THR A 86 -2.27 -4.66 -17.67
N GLY A 87 -2.38 -3.36 -17.92
CA GLY A 87 -1.23 -2.46 -18.03
C GLY A 87 -0.71 -1.91 -16.70
N MET A 88 -1.48 -1.99 -15.60
CA MET A 88 -1.08 -1.45 -14.30
C MET A 88 0.24 -2.04 -13.81
N CYS A 89 0.42 -3.36 -13.91
CA CYS A 89 1.69 -3.99 -13.51
C CYS A 89 2.82 -3.78 -14.50
N SER A 90 2.52 -3.61 -15.78
CA SER A 90 3.53 -3.20 -16.76
C SER A 90 4.04 -1.80 -16.43
N SER A 91 3.14 -0.90 -16.02
CA SER A 91 3.46 0.47 -15.61
C SER A 91 4.24 0.52 -14.31
N TYR A 92 3.81 -0.24 -13.30
CA TYR A 92 4.54 -0.36 -12.04
C TYR A 92 5.94 -0.93 -12.25
N SER A 93 6.06 -1.97 -13.09
CA SER A 93 7.36 -2.52 -13.48
C SER A 93 8.21 -1.48 -14.20
N ALA A 94 7.66 -0.76 -15.19
CA ALA A 94 8.39 0.29 -15.89
C ALA A 94 8.85 1.42 -14.96
N LEU A 95 8.00 1.83 -14.01
CA LEU A 95 8.35 2.79 -12.97
C LEU A 95 9.55 2.28 -12.17
N ARG A 96 9.51 1.03 -11.67
CA ARG A 96 10.62 0.41 -10.93
C ARG A 96 11.92 0.26 -11.72
N HIS A 97 11.84 0.03 -13.03
CA HIS A 97 13.01 -0.09 -13.90
C HIS A 97 13.53 1.24 -14.43
N CYS A 98 12.73 2.31 -14.33
CA CYS A 98 13.08 3.62 -14.87
C CYS A 98 14.39 4.17 -14.25
N HIS A 99 14.67 3.82 -12.99
CA HIS A 99 16.00 3.88 -12.40
C HIS A 99 16.00 3.11 -11.06
N THR A 100 16.38 1.83 -11.06
CA THR A 100 16.17 0.92 -9.91
C THR A 100 16.74 1.47 -8.60
N ASP A 101 17.96 2.02 -8.61
CA ASP A 101 18.57 2.59 -7.39
C ASP A 101 17.79 3.80 -6.85
N VAL A 102 17.21 4.63 -7.73
CA VAL A 102 16.43 5.81 -7.33
C VAL A 102 15.05 5.39 -6.88
N ILE A 103 14.41 4.41 -7.51
CA ILE A 103 13.08 3.99 -7.11
C ILE A 103 13.13 3.24 -5.78
N ASP A 104 14.12 2.39 -5.57
CA ASP A 104 14.21 1.63 -4.33
C ASP A 104 14.62 2.52 -3.13
N ASP A 105 15.43 3.58 -3.35
CA ASP A 105 15.86 4.50 -2.27
C ASP A 105 14.97 5.74 -2.10
N CYS A 106 14.39 6.26 -3.19
CA CYS A 106 13.69 7.56 -3.22
C CYS A 106 12.18 7.49 -3.29
N LEU A 107 11.59 6.30 -3.47
CA LEU A 107 10.14 6.12 -3.45
C LEU A 107 9.59 6.15 -2.02
N ASN A 108 9.68 7.33 -1.40
CA ASN A 108 9.19 7.56 -0.04
C ASN A 108 8.47 8.91 0.09
N TYR A 109 7.68 9.05 1.14
CA TYR A 109 6.86 10.23 1.38
C TYR A 109 7.67 11.52 1.43
N ASN A 110 8.82 11.53 2.10
CA ASN A 110 9.61 12.74 2.31
C ASN A 110 10.20 13.25 0.99
N THR A 111 10.57 12.35 0.07
CA THR A 111 10.93 12.72 -1.31
C THR A 111 9.77 13.40 -2.03
N PHE A 112 8.56 12.83 -2.02
CA PHE A 112 7.42 13.47 -2.68
C PHE A 112 7.00 14.77 -2.00
N ASN A 113 7.13 14.86 -0.68
CA ASN A 113 6.86 16.10 0.04
C ASN A 113 7.86 17.20 -0.36
N ALA A 114 9.13 16.85 -0.57
CA ALA A 114 10.13 17.79 -1.10
C ALA A 114 9.83 18.20 -2.55
N ILE A 115 9.35 17.27 -3.39
CA ILE A 115 9.00 17.55 -4.79
C ILE A 115 7.76 18.46 -4.91
N PHE A 116 6.72 18.20 -4.13
CA PHE A 116 5.45 18.90 -4.24
C PHE A 116 5.31 20.11 -3.32
N GLU A 117 6.07 20.16 -2.23
CA GLU A 117 5.90 21.09 -1.11
C GLU A 117 4.46 21.12 -0.56
N LEU A 118 3.72 20.02 -0.76
CA LEU A 118 2.30 19.86 -0.42
C LEU A 118 2.03 18.42 0.02
N GLU A 119 1.68 18.25 1.29
CA GLU A 119 1.45 16.94 1.92
C GLU A 119 0.38 16.10 1.23
N GLU A 120 -0.71 16.73 0.77
CA GLU A 120 -1.81 16.06 0.07
C GLU A 120 -1.33 15.34 -1.19
N ASN A 121 -0.47 16.01 -1.97
CA ASN A 121 0.09 15.43 -3.18
C ASN A 121 1.05 14.28 -2.85
N ALA A 122 1.91 14.47 -1.85
CA ALA A 122 2.85 13.43 -1.43
C ALA A 122 2.14 12.17 -0.92
N ALA A 123 1.15 12.36 -0.04
CA ALA A 123 0.28 11.31 0.47
C ALA A 123 -0.45 10.55 -0.65
N TYR A 124 -0.98 11.28 -1.63
CA TYR A 124 -1.65 10.69 -2.78
C TYR A 124 -0.68 9.83 -3.61
N TYR A 125 0.48 10.35 -4.02
CA TYR A 125 1.43 9.60 -4.85
C TYR A 125 1.96 8.33 -4.15
N ILE A 126 2.22 8.40 -2.85
CA ILE A 126 2.61 7.24 -2.04
C ILE A 126 1.50 6.21 -1.98
N SER A 127 0.26 6.63 -1.67
CA SER A 127 -0.89 5.73 -1.60
C SER A 127 -1.14 5.04 -2.95
N GLN A 128 -1.11 5.78 -4.06
CA GLN A 128 -1.32 5.22 -5.39
C GLN A 128 -0.21 4.24 -5.78
N THR A 129 1.04 4.55 -5.45
CA THR A 129 2.17 3.68 -5.79
C THR A 129 2.19 2.42 -4.93
N ALA A 130 1.89 2.54 -3.64
CA ALA A 130 1.73 1.39 -2.73
C ALA A 130 0.58 0.48 -3.19
N PHE A 131 -0.53 1.05 -3.66
CA PHE A 131 -1.64 0.30 -4.23
C PHE A 131 -1.23 -0.49 -5.48
N MET A 132 -0.54 0.15 -6.42
CA MET A 132 -0.01 -0.52 -7.61
C MET A 132 0.94 -1.65 -7.23
N GLN A 133 1.86 -1.42 -6.29
CA GLN A 133 2.75 -2.46 -5.79
C GLN A 133 1.97 -3.63 -5.17
N PHE A 134 1.00 -3.33 -4.30
CA PHE A 134 0.24 -4.36 -3.62
C PHE A 134 -0.55 -5.23 -4.59
N TYR A 135 -1.16 -4.63 -5.60
CA TYR A 135 -1.83 -5.37 -6.66
C TYR A 135 -0.86 -6.29 -7.42
N CYS A 136 0.33 -5.78 -7.79
CA CYS A 136 1.27 -6.52 -8.63
C CYS A 136 2.06 -7.60 -7.90
N ASP A 137 2.49 -7.33 -6.66
CA ASP A 137 3.29 -8.26 -5.87
C ASP A 137 2.41 -9.28 -5.12
N TYR A 138 1.16 -8.92 -4.82
CA TYR A 138 0.28 -9.69 -3.93
C TYR A 138 -1.16 -9.83 -4.44
N GLY A 139 -1.38 -10.00 -5.75
CA GLY A 139 -2.72 -9.99 -6.38
C GLY A 139 -3.82 -10.81 -5.69
N SER A 140 -3.52 -11.99 -5.13
CA SER A 140 -4.54 -12.77 -4.37
C SER A 140 -4.88 -12.15 -3.00
N ASP A 141 -3.88 -11.63 -2.30
CA ASP A 141 -4.09 -10.90 -1.04
C ASP A 141 -4.77 -9.55 -1.33
N PHE A 142 -4.50 -8.92 -2.48
CA PHE A 142 -5.18 -7.72 -2.95
C PHE A 142 -6.70 -7.92 -3.07
N VAL A 143 -7.14 -8.98 -3.75
CA VAL A 143 -8.58 -9.29 -3.89
C VAL A 143 -9.22 -9.48 -2.51
N THR A 144 -8.56 -10.27 -1.65
CA THR A 144 -9.02 -10.55 -0.28
C THR A 144 -9.11 -9.26 0.57
N TYR A 145 -8.11 -8.37 0.44
CA TYR A 145 -8.11 -7.07 1.10
C TYR A 145 -9.27 -6.20 0.62
N TYR A 146 -9.47 -6.11 -0.69
CA TYR A 146 -10.51 -5.27 -1.28
C TYR A 146 -11.92 -5.72 -0.90
N GLU A 147 -12.20 -7.02 -0.98
CA GLU A 147 -13.47 -7.61 -0.50
C GLU A 147 -13.67 -7.35 1.00
N CYS A 148 -12.59 -7.45 1.78
CA CYS A 148 -12.63 -7.16 3.21
C CYS A 148 -12.95 -5.69 3.49
N MET A 149 -12.31 -4.74 2.80
CA MET A 149 -12.55 -3.31 3.01
C MET A 149 -13.98 -2.91 2.65
N GLN A 150 -14.60 -3.53 1.63
CA GLN A 150 -16.02 -3.35 1.36
C GLN A 150 -16.91 -3.86 2.51
N ALA A 151 -16.62 -5.05 3.03
CA ALA A 151 -17.37 -5.59 4.18
C ALA A 151 -17.20 -4.72 5.42
N VAL A 152 -16.01 -4.18 5.63
CA VAL A 152 -15.65 -3.25 6.70
C VAL A 152 -16.46 -1.95 6.58
N SER A 153 -16.45 -1.31 5.41
CA SER A 153 -17.22 -0.09 5.12
C SER A 153 -18.74 -0.27 5.32
N LEU A 154 -19.30 -1.42 4.94
CA LEU A 154 -20.71 -1.72 5.20
C LEU A 154 -21.05 -1.87 6.70
N ASN A 155 -20.06 -2.22 7.53
CA ASN A 155 -20.22 -2.42 8.97
C ASN A 155 -19.93 -1.15 9.81
N GLU A 156 -19.25 -0.15 9.23
CA GLU A 156 -18.93 1.15 9.87
C GLU A 156 -20.15 1.86 10.45
N LEU A 157 -21.33 1.63 9.88
CA LEU A 157 -22.58 2.25 10.32
C LEU A 157 -23.11 1.75 11.67
N THR A 158 -22.49 0.72 12.29
CA THR A 158 -23.04 0.08 13.51
C THR A 158 -22.04 -0.30 14.60
N ASP A 159 -20.73 -0.16 14.40
CA ASP A 159 -19.72 -0.83 15.23
C ASP A 159 -18.77 0.15 15.94
N THR A 160 -18.76 0.13 17.27
CA THR A 160 -18.06 1.10 18.14
C THR A 160 -16.54 1.06 18.03
N ILE A 161 -15.96 -0.08 17.64
CA ILE A 161 -14.51 -0.24 17.49
C ILE A 161 -13.98 0.67 16.37
N TYR A 162 -14.77 0.91 15.33
CA TYR A 162 -14.39 1.80 14.22
C TYR A 162 -14.30 3.26 14.65
N THR A 163 -15.28 3.70 15.45
CA THR A 163 -15.31 5.06 15.99
C THR A 163 -14.10 5.33 16.89
N GLU A 164 -13.60 4.32 17.61
CA GLU A 164 -12.40 4.46 18.46
C GLU A 164 -11.10 4.51 17.64
N CYS A 165 -11.00 3.78 16.53
CA CYS A 165 -9.81 3.80 15.68
C CYS A 165 -9.62 5.13 14.92
N SER A 166 -10.70 5.82 14.58
CA SER A 166 -10.68 7.03 13.73
C SER A 166 -10.26 8.32 14.43
N VAL A 167 -10.05 8.29 15.76
CA VAL A 167 -9.69 9.47 16.58
C VAL A 167 -8.22 9.48 17.03
N LEU A 168 -7.42 8.51 16.57
CA LEU A 168 -6.02 8.40 16.99
C LEU A 168 -5.15 9.43 16.25
N GLU A 169 -4.37 10.19 17.02
CA GLU A 169 -3.42 11.17 16.49
C GLU A 169 -2.43 10.51 15.52
N ILE A 170 -2.11 11.19 14.44
CA ILE A 170 -1.16 10.72 13.43
C ILE A 170 0.14 11.52 13.59
N GLY A 171 1.31 10.86 13.52
CA GLY A 171 2.61 11.54 13.53
C GLY A 171 3.66 11.03 14.51
N SER A 172 3.44 9.89 15.20
CA SER A 172 4.48 9.25 16.04
C SER A 172 4.50 7.74 15.86
N CYS A 173 5.63 7.08 16.12
CA CYS A 173 5.72 5.61 16.07
C CYS A 173 4.64 4.93 16.93
N ASP A 174 4.40 5.44 18.14
CA ASP A 174 3.40 4.90 19.06
C ASP A 174 1.98 5.07 18.53
N SER A 175 1.69 6.23 17.95
CA SER A 175 0.34 6.52 17.48
C SER A 175 0.02 5.74 16.20
N VAL A 176 0.95 5.67 15.26
CA VAL A 176 0.83 4.85 14.04
C VAL A 176 0.74 3.36 14.40
N SER A 177 1.52 2.87 15.35
CA SER A 177 1.42 1.49 15.86
C SER A 177 0.04 1.19 16.46
N LYS A 178 -0.48 2.07 17.33
CA LYS A 178 -1.81 1.92 17.92
C LYS A 178 -2.91 1.92 16.86
N THR A 179 -2.82 2.81 15.88
CA THR A 179 -3.76 2.89 14.77
C THR A 179 -3.78 1.59 13.97
N THR A 180 -2.62 1.09 13.53
CA THR A 180 -2.53 -0.18 12.80
C THR A 180 -3.01 -1.37 13.64
N GLN A 181 -2.78 -1.36 14.96
CA GLN A 181 -3.30 -2.40 15.85
C GLN A 181 -4.84 -2.38 15.92
N CYS A 182 -5.43 -1.19 15.99
CA CYS A 182 -6.87 -0.98 16.01
C CYS A 182 -7.51 -1.45 14.70
N GLU A 183 -7.00 -0.99 13.56
CA GLU A 183 -7.46 -1.40 12.22
C GLU A 183 -7.34 -2.91 12.02
N ARG A 184 -6.25 -3.53 12.48
CA ARG A 184 -6.07 -4.98 12.41
C ARG A 184 -7.13 -5.72 13.22
N ALA A 185 -7.57 -5.19 14.36
CA ALA A 185 -8.65 -5.79 15.15
C ALA A 185 -10.00 -5.69 14.42
N VAL A 186 -10.27 -4.55 13.78
CA VAL A 186 -11.43 -4.35 12.91
C VAL A 186 -11.44 -5.36 11.76
N VAL A 187 -10.35 -5.45 11.00
CA VAL A 187 -10.18 -6.41 9.90
C VAL A 187 -10.37 -7.85 10.38
N ARG A 188 -9.82 -8.19 11.55
CA ARG A 188 -9.99 -9.53 12.13
C ARG A 188 -11.46 -9.84 12.42
N LYS A 189 -12.20 -8.87 12.93
CA LYS A 189 -13.63 -9.01 13.26
C LYS A 189 -14.47 -9.17 11.99
N SER A 190 -14.24 -8.32 10.99
CA SER A 190 -15.06 -8.30 9.77
C SER A 190 -14.69 -9.41 8.78
N CYS A 191 -13.41 -9.81 8.71
CA CYS A 191 -12.90 -10.62 7.60
C CYS A 191 -12.06 -11.84 8.04
N GLY A 192 -11.92 -12.05 9.36
CA GLY A 192 -11.15 -13.17 9.90
C GLY A 192 -9.65 -13.11 9.62
N LYS A 193 -8.99 -14.27 9.74
CA LYS A 193 -7.51 -14.37 9.65
C LYS A 193 -6.97 -14.05 8.25
N GLY A 194 -7.71 -14.39 7.19
CA GLY A 194 -7.32 -14.13 5.80
C GLY A 194 -7.29 -12.64 5.47
N GLY A 195 -8.31 -11.89 5.92
CA GLY A 195 -8.31 -10.43 5.81
C GLY A 195 -7.14 -9.79 6.56
N VAL A 196 -6.84 -10.27 7.77
CA VAL A 196 -5.69 -9.75 8.55
C VAL A 196 -4.36 -9.97 7.83
N LYS A 197 -4.16 -11.15 7.23
CA LYS A 197 -2.95 -11.41 6.45
C LYS A 197 -2.82 -10.39 5.32
N SER A 198 -3.89 -10.20 4.54
CA SER A 198 -3.91 -9.33 3.37
C SER A 198 -3.71 -7.85 3.73
N TYR A 199 -4.43 -7.37 4.76
CA TYR A 199 -4.23 -6.06 5.36
C TYR A 199 -2.77 -5.85 5.79
N CYS A 200 -2.18 -6.83 6.47
CA CYS A 200 -0.79 -6.72 6.90
C CYS A 200 0.21 -6.70 5.75
N GLN A 201 -0.07 -7.32 4.60
CA GLN A 201 0.81 -7.20 3.43
C GLN A 201 0.77 -5.80 2.85
N TYR A 202 -0.42 -5.21 2.72
CA TYR A 202 -0.56 -3.83 2.28
C TYR A 202 0.13 -2.83 3.24
N GLN A 203 -0.09 -2.99 4.54
CA GLN A 203 0.53 -2.12 5.55
C GLN A 203 2.05 -2.19 5.56
N LYS A 204 2.67 -3.35 5.27
CA LYS A 204 4.14 -3.42 5.12
C LYS A 204 4.65 -2.54 3.99
N ILE A 205 3.95 -2.50 2.86
CA ILE A 205 4.31 -1.66 1.71
C ILE A 205 4.18 -0.18 2.10
N LEU A 206 3.01 0.20 2.63
CA LEU A 206 2.74 1.58 3.03
C LEU A 206 3.72 2.09 4.08
N THR A 207 3.95 1.33 5.15
CA THR A 207 4.86 1.72 6.24
C THR A 207 6.31 1.81 5.79
N HIS A 208 6.71 1.04 4.79
CA HIS A 208 8.03 1.19 4.17
C HIS A 208 8.13 2.50 3.38
N MET A 209 7.19 2.79 2.49
CA MET A 209 7.17 4.02 1.70
C MET A 209 6.97 5.30 2.53
N THR A 210 6.38 5.19 3.71
CA THR A 210 6.18 6.33 4.63
C THR A 210 7.25 6.42 5.72
N GLY A 211 8.18 5.45 5.81
CA GLY A 211 9.27 5.45 6.80
C GLY A 211 8.84 5.05 8.23
N TRP A 212 7.61 4.57 8.42
CA TRP A 212 7.13 4.05 9.71
C TRP A 212 7.66 2.64 10.02
N ASN A 213 8.24 1.95 9.03
CA ASN A 213 8.85 0.63 9.21
C ASN A 213 10.08 0.62 10.14
N TYR A 214 10.67 1.79 10.43
CA TYR A 214 11.78 1.93 11.39
C TYR A 214 11.33 1.96 12.86
N CYS A 215 10.02 1.99 13.12
CA CYS A 215 9.48 1.93 14.48
C CYS A 215 9.61 0.52 15.07
N GLU A 216 10.11 0.42 16.30
CA GLU A 216 10.43 -0.86 16.97
C GLU A 216 9.21 -1.79 17.14
N TYR A 217 8.00 -1.23 17.27
CA TYR A 217 6.77 -1.96 17.62
C TYR A 217 5.66 -1.83 16.56
N MET A 218 6.01 -1.95 15.28
CA MET A 218 5.01 -1.82 14.23
C MET A 218 4.20 -3.12 14.02
N PRO A 219 2.86 -3.09 14.17
CA PRO A 219 2.04 -4.25 13.83
C PRO A 219 2.19 -4.59 12.36
N CYS A 220 2.02 -5.86 12.00
CA CYS A 220 2.18 -6.38 10.64
C CYS A 220 3.62 -6.51 10.09
N ILE A 221 4.63 -5.81 10.63
CA ILE A 221 6.04 -5.95 10.19
C ILE A 221 6.73 -7.11 10.92
N ASN A 222 6.48 -7.27 12.23
CA ASN A 222 7.19 -8.20 13.11
C ASN A 222 6.71 -9.67 13.10
N LEU A 223 5.85 -10.06 12.15
CA LEU A 223 5.24 -11.40 12.16
C LEU A 223 6.02 -12.49 11.39
N SER A 224 7.14 -12.16 10.74
CA SER A 224 7.89 -13.14 9.91
C SER A 224 9.35 -13.35 10.24
N ALA A 225 9.98 -12.60 11.16
CA ALA A 225 11.44 -12.65 11.30
C ALA A 225 11.99 -13.75 12.22
N ASN A 226 11.21 -14.32 13.16
CA ASN A 226 11.85 -15.07 14.26
C ASN A 226 11.51 -16.57 14.38
N LEU A 227 10.50 -17.09 13.68
CA LEU A 227 10.15 -18.52 13.83
C LEU A 227 10.95 -19.44 12.89
N ASN A 228 11.26 -19.01 11.67
CA ASN A 228 12.00 -19.85 10.72
C ASN A 228 13.49 -19.96 11.04
N VAL A 229 14.14 -18.89 11.52
CA VAL A 229 15.57 -18.94 11.90
C VAL A 229 15.78 -19.78 13.15
N ILE A 230 14.90 -19.64 14.16
CA ILE A 230 14.93 -20.47 15.37
C ILE A 230 14.61 -21.94 15.04
N SER A 231 13.65 -22.20 14.15
CA SER A 231 13.35 -23.57 13.69
C SER A 231 14.52 -24.20 12.92
N LEU A 232 15.20 -23.44 12.05
CA LEU A 232 16.38 -23.90 11.31
C LEU A 232 17.58 -24.17 12.24
N LEU A 233 17.78 -23.31 13.25
CA LEU A 233 18.81 -23.50 14.28
C LEU A 233 18.52 -24.73 15.16
N LEU A 234 17.26 -24.93 15.54
CA LEU A 234 16.86 -26.13 16.30
C LEU A 234 17.01 -27.40 15.46
N PHE A 235 16.71 -27.35 14.17
CA PHE A 235 16.86 -28.50 13.26
C PHE A 235 18.33 -28.88 13.04
N THR A 236 19.23 -27.89 12.91
CA THR A 236 20.67 -28.14 12.77
C THR A 236 21.30 -28.64 14.07
N ILE A 237 20.84 -28.19 15.24
CA ILE A 237 21.27 -28.74 16.53
C ILE A 237 20.79 -30.19 16.68
N LEU A 238 19.52 -30.49 16.38
CA LEU A 238 18.98 -31.86 16.46
C LEU A 238 19.68 -32.84 15.51
N LEU A 239 20.06 -32.40 14.29
CA LEU A 239 20.79 -33.24 13.35
C LEU A 239 22.20 -33.63 13.86
N ASN A 240 22.88 -32.72 14.56
CA ASN A 240 24.21 -32.95 15.12
C ASN A 240 24.24 -33.87 16.35
N PHE A 241 23.09 -34.13 16.98
CA PHE A 241 22.95 -35.09 18.08
C PHE A 241 22.52 -36.50 17.62
N LEU A 242 22.20 -36.65 16.33
CA LEU A 242 21.70 -37.90 15.72
C LEU A 242 22.74 -38.60 14.83
N VAL A 243 23.94 -38.03 14.72
CA VAL A 243 25.14 -38.62 14.08
C VAL A 243 26.17 -38.92 15.17
#